data_AF-A0A7L3HSF0-F1
#
_entry.id   AF-A0A7L3HSF0-F1
#
_cell.length_a   1.000
_cell.length_b   1.000
_cell.length_c   1.000
_cell.angle_alpha   90.00
_cell.angle_beta   90.00
_cell.angle_gamma   90.00
#
_symmetry.space_group_name_H-M   'P 1'
#
loop_
_entity.id
_entity.type
_entity.pdbx_description
1 polymer ?
#
loop_
_entity_poly.entity_id
_entity_poly.type
_entity_poly.pdbx_seq_one_letter_code
_entity_poly.pdbx_strand_id
1 'polypeptide(L)'
;GDLPPLILSPSQYHNYTQPKGNFIPYANEERREYRIRLSPDASPQQLVNTFHLPSGVGATCVLKTPFNNTLDQPMQTLNLNSNETKMLAAKYFDAMCIDSFTQGLPLSNFVPPPPSPAPSDYPMSVDEYLLHAWNSTTFSTVKGTVTSAPTLPRIVHEPIKCTCSMQGTGFSCPSGVGGHPPQMKVVTGDILTDITGRNVSEYLLYTSDRFRLHRQEGRLREYGALTFGNVQKSIPASFGARAPATVRKIAVRRTAQVFYNNKGYHSMPTYLNALNNAILRANLPKSKGNPAAYGITVTNHPMNKTSASLSLDYLLQGTDVVIAIFIIVAMSFVPASFVVFLVAEKATKAKHLQFVSGCDPIIYWLANYMWDMLNYLVPATCCIIILFVFDLPAYTSPTNFPAVLSLFLLYGYVAQRGVVRRHWGCFQNLMGWWF
;
A
#
# COMPACT_ATOMS: atom_id res chain seq x y z
N GLY A 1 -0.47 -19.44 8.23
CA GLY A 1 -0.38 -18.07 7.74
C GLY A 1 0.71 -18.08 6.71
N ASP A 2 0.36 -18.42 5.48
CA ASP A 2 1.29 -18.57 4.37
C ASP A 2 0.96 -17.41 3.43
N LEU A 3 1.64 -16.28 3.64
CA LEU A 3 1.52 -15.17 2.71
C LEU A 3 2.08 -15.64 1.36
N PRO A 4 1.33 -15.51 0.26
CA PRO A 4 1.82 -15.96 -1.04
C PRO A 4 3.08 -15.16 -1.43
N PRO A 5 3.97 -15.76 -2.25
CA PRO A 5 5.11 -15.05 -2.77
C PRO A 5 4.65 -13.85 -3.62
N LEU A 6 5.26 -12.69 -3.36
CA LEU A 6 4.99 -11.46 -4.09
C LEU A 6 6.16 -11.16 -5.03
N ILE A 7 5.97 -11.37 -6.32
CA ILE A 7 6.89 -10.84 -7.35
C ILE A 7 6.89 -9.31 -7.22
N LEU A 8 8.04 -8.66 -7.40
CA LEU A 8 8.19 -7.21 -7.29
C LEU A 8 8.45 -6.58 -8.66
N SER A 9 7.59 -5.66 -9.05
CA SER A 9 7.65 -4.98 -10.34
C SER A 9 7.18 -3.52 -10.25
N PRO A 10 7.80 -2.57 -11.00
CA PRO A 10 7.32 -1.20 -11.08
C PRO A 10 5.87 -1.11 -11.56
N SER A 11 5.44 -2.00 -12.45
CA SER A 11 4.08 -2.04 -12.99
C SER A 11 3.02 -2.42 -11.94
N GLN A 12 3.40 -3.03 -10.82
CA GLN A 12 2.46 -3.37 -9.73
C GLN A 12 2.00 -2.15 -8.94
N TYR A 13 2.71 -1.04 -9.06
CA TYR A 13 2.29 0.23 -8.48
C TYR A 13 1.22 0.95 -9.31
N HIS A 14 0.79 0.35 -10.42
CA HIS A 14 -0.34 0.83 -11.20
C HIS A 14 -1.64 0.67 -10.40
N ASN A 15 -2.40 1.76 -10.31
CA ASN A 15 -3.69 1.78 -9.64
C ASN A 15 -4.79 1.39 -10.64
N TYR A 16 -5.63 0.42 -10.26
CA TYR A 16 -6.83 -0.01 -10.98
C TYR A 16 -7.83 1.12 -11.34
N THR A 17 -7.67 2.33 -10.77
CA THR A 17 -8.51 3.50 -11.06
C THR A 17 -7.87 4.60 -11.92
N GLN A 18 -6.64 4.42 -12.47
CA GLN A 18 -5.98 5.44 -13.27
C GLN A 18 -5.49 4.90 -14.64
N PRO A 19 -6.13 5.26 -15.77
CA PRO A 19 -5.78 4.72 -17.09
C PRO A 19 -4.42 5.21 -17.65
N LYS A 20 -3.72 6.11 -16.95
CA LYS A 20 -2.53 6.80 -17.50
C LYS A 20 -1.18 6.13 -17.18
N GLY A 21 -1.07 5.26 -16.16
CA GLY A 21 0.20 4.57 -15.85
C GLY A 21 0.93 5.09 -14.59
N ASN A 22 1.98 4.39 -14.15
CA ASN A 22 2.88 4.87 -13.09
C ASN A 22 3.95 5.81 -13.68
N PHE A 23 4.29 6.89 -12.99
CA PHE A 23 5.23 7.91 -13.51
C PHE A 23 6.62 7.68 -12.92
N ILE A 24 7.62 7.55 -13.79
CA ILE A 24 8.99 7.23 -13.42
C ILE A 24 9.90 8.30 -14.03
N PRO A 25 10.31 9.31 -13.24
CA PRO A 25 11.30 10.28 -13.67
C PRO A 25 12.66 9.60 -13.88
N TYR A 26 13.36 9.97 -14.95
CA TYR A 26 14.76 9.61 -15.11
C TYR A 26 15.62 10.78 -15.57
N ALA A 27 16.90 10.78 -15.17
CA ALA A 27 17.86 11.81 -15.57
C ALA A 27 19.16 11.17 -16.07
N ASN A 28 19.71 11.71 -17.17
CA ASN A 28 21.06 11.40 -17.62
C ASN A 28 22.03 12.56 -17.37
N GLU A 29 22.82 12.46 -16.30
CA GLU A 29 23.78 13.51 -15.90
C GLU A 29 25.16 13.35 -16.55
N GLU A 30 25.30 12.56 -17.62
CA GLU A 30 26.57 12.36 -18.31
C GLU A 30 27.08 13.66 -18.97
N ARG A 31 28.19 14.20 -18.45
CA ARG A 31 28.87 15.37 -19.04
C ARG A 31 29.89 14.96 -20.10
N ARG A 32 29.88 15.68 -21.24
CA ARG A 32 30.82 15.48 -22.36
C ARG A 32 32.29 15.57 -21.96
N GLU A 33 32.61 16.39 -20.94
CA GLU A 33 33.97 16.61 -20.43
C GLU A 33 34.60 15.38 -19.76
N TYR A 34 33.79 14.44 -19.26
CA TYR A 34 34.31 13.27 -18.54
C TYR A 34 34.38 12.01 -19.40
N ARG A 35 34.26 12.10 -20.73
CA ARG A 35 34.18 10.98 -21.70
C ARG A 35 35.43 10.10 -21.82
N ILE A 36 36.22 9.98 -20.76
CA ILE A 36 37.30 9.01 -20.68
C ILE A 36 36.66 7.63 -20.49
N ARG A 37 36.65 6.81 -21.54
CA ARG A 37 36.23 5.40 -21.48
C ARG A 37 37.28 4.58 -20.74
N LEU A 38 37.33 4.72 -19.42
CA LEU A 38 38.25 3.94 -18.60
C LEU A 38 37.80 2.48 -18.49
N SER A 39 36.50 2.18 -18.60
CA SER A 39 35.88 0.86 -18.36
C SER A 39 35.20 0.29 -19.60
N PRO A 40 35.19 -1.05 -19.77
CA PRO A 40 34.39 -1.71 -20.80
C PRO A 40 32.88 -1.69 -20.51
N ASP A 41 32.48 -1.19 -19.33
CA ASP A 41 31.09 -1.13 -18.89
C ASP A 41 30.26 -0.14 -19.74
N ALA A 42 28.96 -0.41 -19.80
CA ALA A 42 28.00 0.37 -20.56
C ALA A 42 27.96 1.85 -20.14
N SER A 43 27.77 2.73 -21.12
CA SER A 43 27.62 4.18 -20.86
C SER A 43 26.24 4.50 -20.26
N PRO A 44 26.11 5.62 -19.53
CA PRO A 44 24.81 6.14 -19.07
C PRO A 44 23.76 6.20 -20.18
N GLN A 45 24.14 6.64 -21.39
CA GLN A 45 23.24 6.64 -22.54
C GLN A 45 22.76 5.23 -22.93
N GLN A 46 23.65 4.22 -22.89
CA GLN A 46 23.28 2.84 -23.17
C GLN A 46 22.30 2.29 -22.13
N LEU A 47 22.43 2.70 -20.86
CA LEU A 47 21.49 2.34 -19.80
C LEU A 47 20.11 2.96 -20.04
N VAL A 48 20.03 4.26 -20.37
CA VAL A 48 18.75 4.92 -20.70
C VAL A 48 18.08 4.29 -21.92
N ASN A 49 18.86 3.94 -22.94
CA ASN A 49 18.33 3.26 -24.13
C ASN A 49 17.67 1.90 -23.81
N THR A 50 17.99 1.26 -22.68
CA THR A 50 17.34 -0.01 -22.29
C THR A 50 15.86 0.15 -21.96
N PHE A 51 15.42 1.35 -21.58
CA PHE A 51 14.01 1.61 -21.28
C PHE A 51 13.13 1.67 -22.53
N HIS A 52 13.71 1.94 -23.69
CA HIS A 52 13.02 1.90 -24.98
C HIS A 52 12.85 0.47 -25.52
N LEU A 53 13.44 -0.52 -24.86
CA LEU A 53 13.27 -1.91 -25.25
C LEU A 53 11.82 -2.37 -24.99
N PRO A 54 11.30 -3.30 -25.81
CA PRO A 54 9.94 -3.82 -25.66
C PRO A 54 9.70 -4.48 -24.30
N SER A 55 10.77 -4.81 -23.57
CA SER A 55 10.69 -5.38 -22.23
C SER A 55 10.38 -4.41 -21.11
N GLY A 56 10.27 -3.11 -21.42
CA GLY A 56 9.86 -2.06 -20.49
C GLY A 56 10.81 -1.89 -19.31
N VAL A 57 10.29 -1.27 -18.25
CA VAL A 57 11.07 -0.97 -17.04
C VAL A 57 11.11 -2.18 -16.11
N GLY A 58 12.32 -2.63 -15.76
CA GLY A 58 12.52 -3.85 -14.97
C GLY A 58 12.32 -5.14 -15.78
N ALA A 59 11.98 -6.25 -15.11
CA ALA A 59 11.77 -7.56 -15.72
C ALA A 59 10.28 -7.92 -15.87
N THR A 60 9.46 -6.92 -16.14
CA THR A 60 8.00 -7.00 -16.31
C THR A 60 7.57 -7.76 -17.55
N CYS A 61 8.15 -7.41 -18.70
CA CYS A 61 7.76 -7.96 -20.00
C CYS A 61 8.96 -8.57 -20.72
N VAL A 62 9.56 -9.60 -20.16
CA VAL A 62 10.71 -10.26 -20.80
C VAL A 62 10.25 -11.06 -22.03
N LEU A 63 10.99 -10.96 -23.14
CA LEU A 63 10.72 -11.77 -24.34
C LEU A 63 11.05 -13.24 -24.10
N LYS A 64 10.21 -14.15 -24.61
CA LYS A 64 10.42 -15.60 -24.50
C LYS A 64 11.67 -16.10 -25.24
N THR A 65 12.08 -15.43 -26.32
CA THR A 65 13.19 -15.88 -27.18
C THR A 65 14.11 -14.72 -27.60
N PRO A 66 15.44 -14.88 -27.53
CA PRO A 66 16.40 -13.81 -27.84
C PRO A 66 16.74 -13.61 -29.33
N PHE A 67 16.48 -14.60 -30.20
CA PHE A 67 16.99 -14.59 -31.60
C PHE A 67 15.92 -14.31 -32.68
N ASN A 68 14.70 -13.95 -32.29
CA ASN A 68 13.62 -13.73 -33.24
C ASN A 68 13.56 -12.25 -33.67
N ASN A 69 14.30 -11.91 -34.73
CA ASN A 69 14.49 -10.53 -35.22
C ASN A 69 13.24 -9.89 -35.86
N THR A 70 12.13 -10.61 -36.00
CA THR A 70 10.92 -10.11 -36.68
C THR A 70 10.03 -9.22 -35.78
N LEU A 71 10.47 -8.92 -34.56
CA LEU A 71 9.63 -8.30 -33.52
C LEU A 71 9.81 -6.78 -33.38
N ASP A 72 10.96 -6.23 -33.81
CA ASP A 72 11.28 -4.81 -33.56
C ASP A 72 10.40 -3.83 -34.38
N GLN A 73 9.90 -4.24 -35.55
CA GLN A 73 9.02 -3.41 -36.40
C GLN A 73 7.55 -3.39 -35.97
N PRO A 74 6.87 -4.53 -35.68
CA PRO A 74 5.46 -4.50 -35.27
C PRO A 74 5.24 -4.00 -33.83
N MET A 75 6.27 -3.96 -32.97
CA MET A 75 6.11 -3.56 -31.55
C MET A 75 6.19 -2.06 -31.28
N GLN A 76 6.83 -1.26 -32.13
CA GLN A 76 6.81 0.21 -32.00
C GLN A 76 5.43 0.80 -32.31
N THR A 77 4.56 0.04 -32.97
CA THR A 77 3.21 0.43 -33.40
C THR A 77 2.08 -0.18 -32.55
N LEU A 78 2.39 -0.94 -31.49
CA LEU A 78 1.36 -1.56 -30.65
C LEU A 78 0.65 -0.52 -29.78
N ASN A 79 -0.50 -0.06 -30.26
CA ASN A 79 -1.45 0.70 -29.46
C ASN A 79 -2.21 -0.26 -28.53
N LEU A 80 -1.78 -0.35 -27.27
CA LEU A 80 -2.07 -1.41 -26.29
C LEU A 80 -3.51 -1.47 -25.72
N ASN A 81 -4.50 -0.96 -26.44
CA ASN A 81 -5.88 -0.83 -25.96
C ASN A 81 -6.83 -1.92 -26.51
N SER A 82 -6.38 -2.85 -27.35
CA SER A 82 -7.26 -3.87 -27.96
C SER A 82 -7.08 -5.27 -27.36
N ASN A 83 -8.13 -6.09 -27.37
CA ASN A 83 -8.05 -7.49 -26.93
C ASN A 83 -7.06 -8.32 -27.77
N GLU A 84 -6.81 -7.92 -29.01
CA GLU A 84 -5.82 -8.54 -29.90
C GLU A 84 -4.37 -8.36 -29.40
N THR A 85 -4.06 -7.24 -28.73
CA THR A 85 -2.70 -7.01 -28.20
C THR A 85 -2.38 -7.89 -27.00
N LYS A 86 -3.38 -8.32 -26.21
CA LYS A 86 -3.18 -9.30 -25.11
C LYS A 86 -2.80 -10.69 -25.63
N MET A 87 -3.45 -11.13 -26.72
CA MET A 87 -3.11 -12.40 -27.35
C MET A 87 -1.73 -12.36 -28.01
N LEU A 88 -1.37 -11.25 -28.65
CA LEU A 88 -0.03 -11.06 -29.21
C LEU A 88 1.04 -11.00 -28.11
N ALA A 89 0.76 -10.28 -27.01
CA ALA A 89 1.66 -10.20 -25.87
C ALA A 89 1.90 -11.57 -25.23
N ALA A 90 0.87 -12.39 -25.04
CA ALA A 90 1.00 -13.75 -24.52
C ALA A 90 1.87 -14.67 -25.39
N LYS A 91 1.93 -14.42 -26.70
CA LYS A 91 2.74 -15.20 -27.64
C LYS A 91 4.24 -14.90 -27.52
N TYR A 92 4.61 -13.64 -27.30
CA TYR A 92 6.02 -13.19 -27.35
C TYR A 92 6.64 -12.86 -26.00
N PHE A 93 5.83 -12.50 -25.00
CA PHE A 93 6.27 -12.16 -23.65
C PHE A 93 5.91 -13.25 -22.64
N ASP A 94 6.64 -13.23 -21.53
CA ASP A 94 6.36 -14.08 -20.38
C ASP A 94 4.99 -13.80 -19.75
N ALA A 95 4.45 -14.76 -19.00
CA ALA A 95 3.13 -14.70 -18.39
C ALA A 95 2.95 -13.47 -17.47
N MET A 96 4.02 -13.06 -16.77
CA MET A 96 4.01 -11.86 -15.92
C MET A 96 3.71 -10.55 -16.68
N CYS A 97 4.00 -10.51 -17.98
CA CYS A 97 3.67 -9.36 -18.82
C CYS A 97 2.15 -9.22 -18.98
N ILE A 98 1.43 -10.34 -19.04
CA ILE A 98 -0.02 -10.37 -19.19
C ILE A 98 -0.69 -9.74 -17.96
N ASP A 99 -0.17 -10.03 -16.77
CA ASP A 99 -0.67 -9.46 -15.51
C ASP A 99 -0.51 -7.92 -15.47
N SER A 100 0.48 -7.38 -16.17
CA SER A 100 0.63 -5.93 -16.32
C SER A 100 -0.44 -5.29 -17.24
N PHE A 101 -1.11 -6.09 -18.07
CA PHE A 101 -2.20 -5.66 -18.96
C PHE A 101 -3.61 -5.95 -18.41
N THR A 102 -3.74 -6.66 -17.29
CA THR A 102 -5.04 -6.93 -16.66
C THR A 102 -5.48 -5.75 -15.79
N GLN A 103 -6.45 -4.98 -16.27
CA GLN A 103 -7.16 -3.97 -15.48
C GLN A 103 -8.06 -4.68 -14.45
N GLY A 104 -7.76 -4.52 -13.16
CA GLY A 104 -8.60 -4.98 -12.05
C GLY A 104 -9.69 -3.99 -11.66
N LEU A 105 -10.46 -4.36 -10.62
CA LEU A 105 -11.74 -3.75 -10.27
C LEU A 105 -11.62 -2.27 -9.83
N PRO A 106 -12.55 -1.38 -10.27
CA PRO A 106 -12.54 0.04 -9.90
C PRO A 106 -12.90 0.23 -8.42
N LEU A 107 -12.11 1.04 -7.71
CA LEU A 107 -12.26 1.29 -6.26
C LEU A 107 -13.42 2.25 -5.88
N SER A 108 -14.31 2.60 -6.82
CA SER A 108 -15.43 3.53 -6.59
C SER A 108 -16.47 3.03 -5.57
N ASN A 109 -16.44 1.74 -5.21
CA ASN A 109 -17.30 1.16 -4.18
C ASN A 109 -16.74 1.31 -2.74
N PHE A 110 -15.49 1.74 -2.57
CA PHE A 110 -14.80 1.72 -1.26
C PHE A 110 -14.42 3.11 -0.74
N VAL A 111 -14.68 4.19 -1.48
CA VAL A 111 -14.28 5.56 -1.09
C VAL A 111 -15.39 6.57 -1.43
N PRO A 112 -15.86 7.37 -0.45
CA PRO A 112 -16.87 8.40 -0.71
C PRO A 112 -16.32 9.58 -1.55
N PRO A 113 -17.18 10.25 -2.34
CA PRO A 113 -16.77 11.30 -3.26
C PRO A 113 -16.30 12.57 -2.52
N PRO A 114 -15.34 13.33 -3.07
CA PRO A 114 -14.84 14.56 -2.43
C PRO A 114 -15.78 15.76 -2.61
N PRO A 115 -15.70 16.75 -1.70
CA PRO A 115 -16.42 18.01 -1.84
C PRO A 115 -15.84 18.89 -2.95
N SER A 116 -16.71 19.40 -3.82
CA SER A 116 -16.43 20.35 -4.92
C SER A 116 -16.00 21.74 -4.39
N PRO A 117 -15.22 22.55 -5.14
CA PRO A 117 -14.82 22.38 -6.54
C PRO A 117 -13.36 21.92 -6.75
N ALA A 118 -13.15 21.11 -7.79
CA ALA A 118 -11.83 20.75 -8.33
C ALA A 118 -11.30 21.88 -9.25
N PRO A 119 -9.97 22.07 -9.39
CA PRO A 119 -9.40 23.07 -10.30
C PRO A 119 -9.56 22.62 -11.75
N SER A 120 -10.10 23.44 -12.64
CA SER A 120 -10.44 23.03 -14.01
C SER A 120 -9.21 22.82 -14.92
N ASP A 121 -9.14 21.65 -15.54
CA ASP A 121 -8.35 21.38 -16.76
C ASP A 121 -9.10 21.87 -18.01
N TYR A 122 -8.94 23.13 -18.41
CA TYR A 122 -9.20 23.58 -19.79
C TYR A 122 -7.98 24.37 -20.31
N PRO A 123 -7.62 24.23 -21.60
CA PRO A 123 -6.47 24.91 -22.18
C PRO A 123 -6.74 26.41 -22.22
N MET A 124 -5.96 27.18 -21.45
CA MET A 124 -5.81 28.61 -21.69
C MET A 124 -5.24 28.79 -23.10
N SER A 125 -5.89 29.65 -23.87
CA SER A 125 -5.61 29.92 -25.28
C SER A 125 -4.17 30.35 -25.50
N VAL A 126 -3.66 30.06 -26.69
CA VAL A 126 -2.31 30.38 -27.19
C VAL A 126 -2.02 31.90 -27.18
N ASP A 127 -3.04 32.73 -26.96
CA ASP A 127 -2.95 34.19 -27.01
C ASP A 127 -2.39 34.84 -25.72
N GLU A 128 -2.31 34.12 -24.60
CA GLU A 128 -1.74 34.65 -23.34
C GLU A 128 -0.25 34.32 -23.16
N TYR A 129 0.38 33.67 -24.15
CA TYR A 129 1.83 33.46 -24.20
C TYR A 129 2.60 34.69 -24.73
N LEU A 130 1.95 35.57 -25.49
CA LEU A 130 2.59 36.75 -26.07
C LEU A 130 2.65 37.95 -25.12
N LEU A 131 1.80 37.99 -24.08
CA LEU A 131 1.72 39.13 -23.15
C LEU A 131 2.65 39.01 -21.92
N HIS A 132 3.17 37.82 -21.61
CA HIS A 132 4.13 37.60 -20.51
C HIS A 132 5.59 37.42 -20.95
N ALA A 133 5.88 37.51 -22.26
CA ALA A 133 7.23 37.38 -22.81
C ALA A 133 8.08 38.68 -22.76
N TRP A 134 7.52 39.79 -22.29
CA TRP A 134 8.24 41.06 -22.14
C TRP A 134 8.01 41.62 -20.74
N ASN A 135 8.77 41.13 -19.76
CA ASN A 135 9.34 41.97 -18.70
C ASN A 135 10.26 41.14 -17.80
N SER A 136 11.57 41.39 -17.93
CA SER A 136 12.64 41.25 -16.92
C SER A 136 13.85 40.47 -17.40
N THR A 137 14.57 41.02 -18.38
CA THR A 137 16.03 40.94 -18.39
C THR A 137 16.56 41.74 -17.20
N THR A 138 17.00 41.08 -16.13
CA THR A 138 17.89 41.70 -15.13
C THR A 138 19.17 40.89 -15.01
N PHE A 139 20.22 41.39 -15.66
CA PHE A 139 21.59 41.04 -15.38
C PHE A 139 21.91 41.37 -13.91
N SER A 140 22.29 40.37 -13.11
CA SER A 140 22.88 40.62 -11.80
C SER A 140 24.40 40.42 -11.87
N THR A 141 25.12 41.53 -12.00
CA THR A 141 26.56 41.63 -11.74
C THR A 141 26.80 41.56 -10.23
N VAL A 142 27.28 40.42 -9.73
CA VAL A 142 27.90 40.35 -8.39
C VAL A 142 29.41 40.38 -8.57
N LYS A 143 30.03 41.51 -8.20
CA LYS A 143 31.49 41.61 -8.03
C LYS A 143 31.88 40.78 -6.79
N GLY A 144 32.50 39.63 -7.02
CA GLY A 144 33.18 38.84 -6.00
C GLY A 144 34.38 38.14 -6.63
N THR A 145 35.58 38.63 -6.32
CA THR A 145 36.87 38.05 -6.71
C THR A 145 37.11 36.73 -5.98
N VAL A 146 36.89 35.59 -6.64
CA VAL A 146 37.60 34.32 -6.37
C VAL A 146 37.65 33.48 -7.66
N THR A 147 38.86 33.10 -8.04
CA THR A 147 39.27 32.30 -9.19
C THR A 147 38.58 30.93 -9.26
N SER A 148 37.81 30.62 -10.32
CA SER A 148 37.60 29.24 -10.81
C SER A 148 36.95 29.19 -12.22
N ALA A 149 37.27 28.11 -12.93
CA ALA A 149 37.13 27.79 -14.37
C ALA A 149 35.82 28.14 -15.12
N PRO A 150 35.85 28.27 -16.46
CA PRO A 150 34.70 28.70 -17.26
C PRO A 150 33.60 27.64 -17.26
N THR A 151 32.40 28.02 -16.82
CA THR A 151 31.20 27.19 -16.84
C THR A 151 30.43 27.44 -18.13
N LEU A 152 30.37 26.42 -19.01
CA LEU A 152 29.43 26.40 -20.14
C LEU A 152 27.98 26.45 -19.61
N PRO A 153 27.02 27.04 -20.33
CA PRO A 153 25.73 27.43 -19.77
C PRO A 153 24.88 26.21 -19.46
N ARG A 154 24.46 26.09 -18.20
CA ARG A 154 23.35 25.22 -17.80
C ARG A 154 22.10 25.74 -18.52
N ILE A 155 21.49 24.93 -19.38
CA ILE A 155 20.10 25.15 -19.79
C ILE A 155 19.25 24.79 -18.57
N VAL A 156 19.09 25.74 -17.65
CA VAL A 156 18.17 25.62 -16.53
C VAL A 156 16.80 25.95 -17.10
N HIS A 157 15.98 24.93 -17.37
CA HIS A 157 14.54 25.16 -17.50
C HIS A 157 14.02 25.63 -16.14
N GLU A 158 13.45 26.83 -16.13
CA GLU A 158 13.22 27.68 -14.98
C GLU A 158 12.48 26.96 -13.83
N PRO A 159 13.09 26.83 -12.63
CA PRO A 159 12.41 26.26 -11.49
C PRO A 159 11.57 27.36 -10.85
N ILE A 160 10.25 27.25 -11.01
CA ILE A 160 9.36 27.99 -10.12
C ILE A 160 9.63 27.49 -8.69
N LYS A 161 10.17 28.37 -7.84
CA LYS A 161 10.57 28.04 -6.47
C LYS A 161 9.32 27.87 -5.61
N CYS A 162 9.20 26.73 -4.94
CA CYS A 162 8.17 26.56 -3.92
C CYS A 162 8.55 27.35 -2.66
N THR A 163 7.55 27.91 -1.98
CA THR A 163 7.74 28.58 -0.70
C THR A 163 7.49 27.60 0.44
N CYS A 164 8.14 27.78 1.58
CA CYS A 164 7.79 27.01 2.77
C CYS A 164 6.41 27.47 3.26
N SER A 165 5.51 26.53 3.56
CA SER A 165 4.22 26.82 4.17
C SER A 165 4.43 27.54 5.50
N MET A 166 3.60 28.54 5.78
CA MET A 166 3.67 29.33 7.02
C MET A 166 3.55 28.46 8.30
N GLN A 167 2.96 27.27 8.19
CA GLN A 167 2.81 26.32 9.29
C GLN A 167 4.04 25.40 9.48
N GLY A 168 5.05 25.50 8.60
CA GLY A 168 6.25 24.64 8.62
C GLY A 168 5.99 23.17 8.24
N THR A 169 4.79 22.84 7.77
CA THR A 169 4.34 21.45 7.51
C THR A 169 4.61 20.96 6.09
N GLY A 170 5.12 21.80 5.18
CA GLY A 170 5.41 21.43 3.78
C GLY A 170 5.77 22.60 2.88
N PHE A 171 5.98 22.33 1.59
CA PHE A 171 6.20 23.35 0.56
C PHE A 171 4.88 23.72 -0.11
N SER A 172 4.65 25.01 -0.36
CA SER A 172 3.55 25.51 -1.19
C SER A 172 4.11 25.83 -2.58
N CYS A 173 3.64 25.08 -3.58
CA CYS A 173 4.11 25.13 -4.96
C CYS A 173 2.98 25.65 -5.87
N PRO A 174 3.21 26.63 -6.76
CA PRO A 174 2.19 27.09 -7.71
C PRO A 174 1.84 26.02 -8.78
N SER A 175 0.68 26.20 -9.41
CA SER A 175 0.18 25.33 -10.49
C SER A 175 1.04 25.49 -11.76
N GLY A 176 2.04 24.63 -11.92
CA GLY A 176 2.99 24.69 -13.05
C GLY A 176 4.42 24.29 -12.69
N VAL A 177 4.68 24.05 -11.40
CA VAL A 177 6.00 23.65 -10.91
C VAL A 177 6.47 22.35 -11.55
N GLY A 178 7.73 22.35 -12.00
CA GLY A 178 8.33 21.26 -12.75
C GLY A 178 8.02 21.25 -14.25
N GLY A 179 7.14 22.12 -14.75
CA GLY A 179 6.81 22.19 -16.17
C GLY A 179 6.29 20.87 -16.77
N HIS A 180 6.44 20.73 -18.09
CA HIS A 180 6.05 19.53 -18.84
C HIS A 180 7.30 18.91 -19.51
N PRO A 181 8.10 18.13 -18.77
CA PRO A 181 9.18 17.34 -19.37
C PRO A 181 8.64 16.37 -20.42
N PRO A 182 9.46 16.00 -21.42
CA PRO A 182 9.05 15.03 -22.42
C PRO A 182 8.80 13.67 -21.75
N GLN A 183 7.70 13.06 -22.13
CA GLN A 183 7.19 11.83 -21.57
C GLN A 183 7.10 10.76 -22.66
N MET A 184 7.42 9.53 -22.31
CA MET A 184 7.19 8.37 -23.18
C MET A 184 6.45 7.30 -22.39
N LYS A 185 5.48 6.64 -23.04
CA LYS A 185 4.80 5.50 -22.45
C LYS A 185 5.52 4.22 -22.89
N VAL A 186 5.93 3.40 -21.94
CA VAL A 186 6.54 2.09 -22.21
C VAL A 186 5.48 1.00 -22.34
N VAL A 187 5.87 -0.15 -22.89
CA VAL A 187 4.99 -1.31 -23.13
C VAL A 187 4.26 -1.77 -21.86
N THR A 188 4.87 -1.61 -20.69
CA THR A 188 4.32 -1.99 -19.37
C THR A 188 3.26 -1.04 -18.85
N GLY A 189 2.94 0.03 -19.59
CA GLY A 189 1.98 1.06 -19.21
C GLY A 189 2.58 2.18 -18.36
N ASP A 190 3.83 2.07 -17.89
CA ASP A 190 4.52 3.13 -17.16
C ASP A 190 4.82 4.33 -18.09
N ILE A 191 4.82 5.54 -17.53
CA ILE A 191 5.23 6.77 -18.20
C ILE A 191 6.61 7.15 -17.68
N LEU A 192 7.60 7.11 -18.55
CA LEU A 192 8.94 7.59 -18.28
C LEU A 192 9.04 9.07 -18.62
N THR A 193 9.73 9.81 -17.75
CA THR A 193 9.82 11.27 -17.87
C THR A 193 11.25 11.73 -17.83
N ASP A 194 11.70 12.38 -18.90
CA ASP A 194 13.07 12.87 -18.99
C ASP A 194 13.22 14.19 -18.23
N ILE A 195 13.94 14.14 -17.11
CA ILE A 195 14.27 15.30 -16.28
C ILE A 195 15.76 15.68 -16.39
N THR A 196 16.44 15.22 -17.44
CA THR A 196 17.86 15.53 -17.71
C THR A 196 18.12 17.03 -17.74
N GLY A 197 19.21 17.46 -17.10
CA GLY A 197 19.61 18.87 -17.03
C GLY A 197 18.91 19.68 -15.93
N ARG A 198 18.02 19.06 -15.16
CA ARG A 198 17.36 19.65 -14.00
C ARG A 198 17.98 19.15 -12.70
N ASN A 199 17.83 19.92 -11.64
CA ASN A 199 18.20 19.44 -10.31
C ASN A 199 17.19 18.37 -9.86
N VAL A 200 17.59 17.10 -9.92
CA VAL A 200 16.72 15.95 -9.63
C VAL A 200 16.09 16.04 -8.24
N SER A 201 16.86 16.38 -7.21
CA SER A 201 16.36 16.46 -5.84
C SER A 201 15.29 17.55 -5.68
N GLU A 202 15.51 18.73 -6.26
CA GLU A 202 14.53 19.82 -6.23
C GLU A 202 13.29 19.49 -7.06
N TYR A 203 13.47 18.90 -8.25
CA TYR A 203 12.36 18.47 -9.09
C TYR A 203 11.45 17.52 -8.32
N LEU A 204 12.00 16.43 -7.77
CA LEU A 204 11.22 15.42 -7.03
C LEU A 204 10.52 16.02 -5.80
N LEU A 205 11.16 16.94 -5.07
CA LEU A 205 10.55 17.60 -3.91
C LEU A 205 9.42 18.53 -4.32
N TYR A 206 9.64 19.37 -5.33
CA TYR A 206 8.69 20.39 -5.76
C TYR A 206 7.52 19.83 -6.56
N THR A 207 7.72 18.73 -7.28
CA THR A 207 6.64 18.00 -7.93
C THR A 207 5.98 16.98 -7.02
N SER A 208 6.51 16.74 -5.81
CA SER A 208 5.96 15.74 -4.90
C SER A 208 4.47 15.96 -4.63
N ASP A 209 4.03 17.20 -4.36
CA ASP A 209 2.62 17.51 -4.12
C ASP A 209 1.75 17.38 -5.38
N ARG A 210 2.34 17.65 -6.56
CA ARG A 210 1.70 17.33 -7.84
C ARG A 210 1.44 15.83 -7.91
N PHE A 211 2.41 14.98 -7.63
CA PHE A 211 2.25 13.52 -7.76
C PHE A 211 1.69 12.82 -6.50
N ARG A 212 1.43 13.57 -5.42
CA ARG A 212 0.92 13.10 -4.13
C ARG A 212 -0.58 13.28 -3.96
N LEU A 213 -1.20 14.28 -4.61
CA LEU A 213 -2.59 14.62 -4.35
C LEU A 213 -3.56 13.61 -4.97
N HIS A 214 -4.10 12.79 -4.07
CA HIS A 214 -5.01 11.67 -4.28
C HIS A 214 -6.44 12.02 -4.69
N ARG A 215 -6.82 13.31 -4.76
CA ARG A 215 -8.21 13.58 -4.40
C ARG A 215 -9.25 13.61 -5.51
N GLN A 216 -8.96 13.94 -6.78
CA GLN A 216 -10.10 14.02 -7.72
C GLN A 216 -9.83 13.96 -9.23
N GLU A 217 -8.62 14.13 -9.74
CA GLU A 217 -8.40 14.26 -11.21
C GLU A 217 -7.25 13.42 -11.75
N GLY A 218 -7.32 12.10 -11.59
CA GLY A 218 -6.49 11.17 -12.37
C GLY A 218 -4.98 11.45 -12.29
N ARG A 219 -4.49 11.88 -11.12
CA ARG A 219 -3.12 12.36 -10.98
C ARG A 219 -2.14 11.23 -10.66
N LEU A 220 -1.12 11.15 -11.50
CA LEU A 220 -0.06 10.14 -11.54
C LEU A 220 0.64 9.99 -10.18
N ARG A 221 1.01 8.75 -9.82
CA ARG A 221 1.83 8.48 -8.64
C ARG A 221 3.30 8.31 -9.05
N GLU A 222 4.20 8.93 -8.28
CA GLU A 222 5.64 8.71 -8.36
C GLU A 222 6.09 7.84 -7.17
N TYR A 223 6.47 6.59 -7.47
CA TYR A 223 6.99 5.66 -6.45
C TYR A 223 8.52 5.56 -6.44
N GLY A 224 9.18 6.05 -7.49
CA GLY A 224 10.62 6.12 -7.59
C GLY A 224 11.10 6.80 -8.86
N ALA A 225 12.38 7.14 -8.90
CA ALA A 225 13.07 7.78 -10.01
C ALA A 225 14.47 7.20 -10.19
N LEU A 226 15.03 7.30 -11.40
CA LEU A 226 16.29 6.67 -11.78
C LEU A 226 17.26 7.71 -12.36
N THR A 227 18.49 7.80 -11.84
CA THR A 227 19.50 8.70 -12.40
C THR A 227 20.73 7.94 -12.85
N PHE A 228 21.25 8.33 -14.01
CA PHE A 228 22.42 7.73 -14.64
C PHE A 228 23.51 8.76 -14.83
N GLY A 229 24.77 8.30 -14.75
CA GLY A 229 25.92 9.15 -15.02
C GLY A 229 26.29 10.13 -13.91
N ASN A 230 25.75 9.96 -12.69
CA ASN A 230 26.14 10.80 -11.57
C ASN A 230 27.62 10.59 -11.22
N VAL A 231 28.36 11.68 -11.05
CA VAL A 231 29.80 11.66 -10.75
C VAL A 231 30.01 11.92 -9.27
N GLN A 232 30.54 10.94 -8.56
CA GLN A 232 30.93 11.11 -7.16
C GLN A 232 32.15 12.03 -7.05
N LYS A 233 31.93 13.22 -6.49
CA LYS A 233 32.99 14.23 -6.28
C LYS A 233 34.07 13.77 -5.31
N SER A 234 33.75 12.84 -4.40
CA SER A 234 34.66 12.23 -3.44
C SER A 234 35.77 11.38 -4.09
N ILE A 235 35.59 10.96 -5.35
CA ILE A 235 36.52 10.05 -6.03
C ILE A 235 37.28 10.81 -7.15
N PRO A 236 38.62 10.91 -7.07
CA PRO A 236 39.41 11.61 -8.08
C PRO A 236 39.36 10.89 -9.44
N ALA A 237 39.53 11.64 -10.53
CA ALA A 237 39.39 11.10 -11.89
C ALA A 237 40.46 10.05 -12.24
N SER A 238 41.60 10.12 -11.57
CA SER A 238 42.74 9.20 -11.70
C SER A 238 42.57 7.90 -10.91
N PHE A 239 41.55 7.79 -10.06
CA PHE A 239 41.31 6.59 -9.27
C PHE A 239 40.96 5.41 -10.19
N GLY A 240 41.72 4.31 -10.10
CA GLY A 240 41.53 3.13 -10.95
C GLY A 240 42.28 3.13 -12.28
N ALA A 241 42.97 4.21 -12.66
CA ALA A 241 43.75 4.26 -13.91
C ALA A 241 45.04 3.40 -13.86
N ARG A 242 45.67 3.28 -12.68
CA ARG A 242 46.88 2.49 -12.44
C ARG A 242 46.69 1.38 -11.38
N ALA A 243 45.47 1.20 -10.89
CA ALA A 243 45.19 0.22 -9.83
C ALA A 243 44.87 -1.15 -10.42
N PRO A 244 45.25 -2.26 -9.75
CA PRO A 244 44.83 -3.60 -10.14
C PRO A 244 43.30 -3.74 -10.14
N ALA A 245 42.77 -4.63 -10.97
CA ALA A 245 41.33 -4.78 -11.24
C ALA A 245 40.48 -5.02 -9.96
N THR A 246 41.06 -5.62 -8.93
CA THR A 246 40.43 -5.85 -7.62
C THR A 246 40.20 -4.54 -6.85
N VAL A 247 41.19 -3.64 -6.84
CA VAL A 247 41.13 -2.35 -6.14
C VAL A 247 40.31 -1.33 -6.92
N ARG A 248 40.30 -1.43 -8.25
CA ARG A 248 39.51 -0.57 -9.13
C ARG A 248 37.99 -0.66 -8.88
N LYS A 249 37.50 -1.80 -8.37
CA LYS A 249 36.07 -2.00 -8.06
C LYS A 249 35.65 -1.41 -6.70
N ILE A 250 36.60 -1.00 -5.85
CA ILE A 250 36.32 -0.49 -4.50
C ILE A 250 35.69 0.90 -4.54
N ALA A 251 36.10 1.75 -5.49
CA ALA A 251 35.51 3.07 -5.65
C ALA A 251 35.21 3.35 -7.12
N VAL A 252 33.92 3.56 -7.42
CA VAL A 252 33.44 3.84 -8.76
C VAL A 252 33.04 5.31 -8.85
N ARG A 253 33.73 6.08 -9.70
CA ARG A 253 33.47 7.51 -9.87
C ARG A 253 32.12 7.80 -10.52
N ARG A 254 31.64 6.93 -11.42
CA ARG A 254 30.34 7.07 -12.11
C ARG A 254 29.35 6.08 -11.52
N THR A 255 28.27 6.59 -10.93
CA THR A 255 27.25 5.75 -10.31
C THR A 255 25.87 6.04 -10.87
N ALA A 256 25.07 4.99 -11.02
CA ALA A 256 23.63 5.12 -11.18
C ALA A 256 22.99 5.14 -9.79
N GLN A 257 21.94 5.95 -9.59
CA GLN A 257 21.24 6.06 -8.33
C GLN A 257 19.74 5.83 -8.52
N VAL A 258 19.13 5.26 -7.49
CA VAL A 258 17.69 5.02 -7.42
C VAL A 258 17.14 5.91 -6.31
N PHE A 259 16.13 6.70 -6.62
CA PHE A 259 15.31 7.38 -5.65
C PHE A 259 14.03 6.57 -5.49
N TYR A 260 13.65 6.25 -4.26
CA TYR A 260 12.44 5.48 -3.98
C TYR A 260 11.60 6.21 -2.95
N ASN A 261 10.29 6.04 -3.04
CA ASN A 261 9.33 6.63 -2.12
C ASN A 261 8.91 5.59 -1.08
N ASN A 262 9.20 5.85 0.20
CA ASN A 262 8.86 4.94 1.29
C ASN A 262 7.35 4.79 1.54
N LYS A 263 6.50 5.56 0.83
CA LYS A 263 5.05 5.33 0.81
C LYS A 263 4.66 4.00 0.15
N GLY A 264 5.48 3.49 -0.77
CA GLY A 264 5.30 2.15 -1.33
C GLY A 264 6.08 1.13 -0.48
N TYR A 265 5.38 0.17 0.13
CA TYR A 265 6.00 -0.84 1.02
C TYR A 265 7.18 -1.60 0.38
N HIS A 266 7.14 -1.82 -0.93
CA HIS A 266 8.17 -2.56 -1.68
C HIS A 266 8.90 -1.70 -2.72
N SER A 267 8.82 -0.36 -2.62
CA SER A 267 9.33 0.53 -3.67
C SER A 267 10.84 0.40 -3.82
N MET A 268 11.56 0.37 -2.69
CA MET A 268 13.02 0.25 -2.65
C MET A 268 13.55 -0.97 -3.44
N PRO A 269 13.19 -2.23 -3.09
CA PRO A 269 13.67 -3.40 -3.84
C PRO A 269 13.19 -3.42 -5.29
N THR A 270 12.00 -2.88 -5.57
CA THR A 270 11.44 -2.83 -6.92
C THR A 270 12.25 -1.95 -7.87
N TYR A 271 12.52 -0.70 -7.49
CA TYR A 271 13.30 0.22 -8.33
C TYR A 271 14.79 -0.14 -8.37
N LEU A 272 15.32 -0.78 -7.32
CA LEU A 272 16.66 -1.35 -7.36
C LEU A 272 16.76 -2.48 -8.38
N ASN A 273 15.76 -3.36 -8.44
CA ASN A 273 15.70 -4.39 -9.48
C ASN A 273 15.54 -3.78 -10.89
N ALA A 274 14.77 -2.70 -11.03
CA ALA A 274 14.66 -1.98 -12.29
C ALA A 274 16.02 -1.44 -12.79
N LEU A 275 16.82 -0.87 -11.87
CA LEU A 275 18.18 -0.43 -12.19
C LEU A 275 19.10 -1.59 -12.57
N ASN A 276 19.08 -2.69 -11.82
CA ASN A 276 19.92 -3.86 -12.11
C ASN A 276 19.57 -4.49 -13.47
N ASN A 277 18.30 -4.48 -13.85
CA ASN A 277 17.86 -4.91 -15.17
C ASN A 277 18.39 -4.01 -16.29
N ALA A 278 18.39 -2.68 -16.09
CA ALA A 278 19.00 -1.76 -17.05
C ALA A 278 20.51 -2.02 -17.21
N ILE A 279 21.21 -2.26 -16.10
CA ILE A 279 22.65 -2.60 -16.09
C ILE A 279 22.89 -3.91 -16.84
N LEU A 280 22.09 -4.95 -16.59
CA LEU A 280 22.20 -6.23 -17.28
C LEU A 280 22.04 -6.04 -18.80
N ARG A 281 20.95 -5.40 -19.22
CA ARG A 281 20.61 -5.24 -20.65
C ARG A 281 21.63 -4.40 -21.41
N ALA A 282 22.20 -3.38 -20.78
CA ALA A 282 23.18 -2.51 -21.43
C ALA A 282 24.57 -3.16 -21.58
N ASN A 283 24.93 -4.12 -20.72
CA ASN A 283 26.24 -4.80 -20.74
C ASN A 283 26.22 -6.14 -21.48
N LEU A 284 25.10 -6.54 -22.08
CA LEU A 284 25.03 -7.78 -22.84
C LEU A 284 25.85 -7.68 -24.15
N PRO A 285 26.70 -8.69 -24.46
CA PRO A 285 27.39 -8.73 -25.73
C PRO A 285 26.40 -8.97 -26.86
N LYS A 286 26.63 -8.33 -28.01
CA LYS A 286 25.77 -8.45 -29.21
C LYS A 286 25.62 -9.88 -29.72
N SER A 287 26.53 -10.79 -29.36
CA SER A 287 26.46 -12.21 -29.72
C SER A 287 25.33 -12.98 -29.04
N LYS A 288 24.78 -12.49 -27.92
CA LYS A 288 23.71 -13.14 -27.15
C LYS A 288 22.29 -12.80 -27.62
N GLY A 289 22.14 -12.08 -28.74
CA GLY A 289 20.83 -11.73 -29.30
C GLY A 289 20.20 -10.50 -28.65
N ASN A 290 18.86 -10.44 -28.64
CA ASN A 290 18.08 -9.29 -28.19
C ASN A 290 18.14 -9.13 -26.65
N PRO A 291 18.61 -7.99 -26.12
CA PRO A 291 18.64 -7.72 -24.68
C PRO A 291 17.28 -7.77 -23.99
N ALA A 292 16.18 -7.56 -24.72
CA ALA A 292 14.83 -7.59 -24.18
C ALA A 292 14.37 -8.99 -23.72
N ALA A 293 15.06 -10.05 -24.14
CA ALA A 293 14.83 -11.42 -23.67
C ALA A 293 15.52 -11.76 -22.35
N TYR A 294 16.29 -10.83 -21.78
CA TYR A 294 16.97 -11.01 -20.51
C TYR A 294 16.37 -10.09 -19.44
N GLY A 295 16.10 -10.67 -18.26
CA GLY A 295 15.59 -9.95 -17.10
C GLY A 295 15.82 -10.72 -15.81
N ILE A 296 15.94 -9.97 -14.72
CA ILE A 296 16.08 -10.43 -13.34
C ILE A 296 14.79 -10.08 -12.61
N THR A 297 14.10 -11.11 -12.11
CA THR A 297 12.86 -10.98 -11.35
C THR A 297 13.16 -11.10 -9.85
N VAL A 298 12.59 -10.21 -9.04
CA VAL A 298 12.74 -10.28 -7.58
C VAL A 298 11.41 -10.71 -6.97
N THR A 299 11.44 -11.72 -6.11
CA THR A 299 10.27 -12.24 -5.41
C THR A 299 10.48 -12.09 -3.91
N ASN A 300 9.59 -11.35 -3.24
CA ASN A 300 9.52 -11.31 -1.80
C ASN A 300 8.62 -12.44 -1.31
N HIS A 301 9.21 -13.45 -0.69
CA HIS A 301 8.48 -14.57 -0.10
C HIS A 301 8.79 -14.62 1.40
N PRO A 302 7.84 -14.17 2.26
CA PRO A 302 8.02 -14.22 3.69
C PRO A 302 8.19 -15.67 4.17
N MET A 303 9.07 -15.87 5.15
CA MET A 303 9.18 -17.18 5.80
C MET A 303 7.94 -17.47 6.65
N ASN A 304 7.63 -18.75 6.81
CA ASN A 304 6.53 -19.18 7.68
C ASN A 304 6.75 -18.66 9.11
N LYS A 305 5.70 -18.06 9.69
CA LYS A 305 5.75 -17.54 11.05
C LYS A 305 5.92 -18.69 12.05
N THR A 306 6.76 -18.47 13.07
CA THR A 306 6.84 -19.39 14.22
C THR A 306 5.55 -19.32 15.04
N SER A 307 5.24 -20.38 15.78
CA SER A 307 4.04 -20.46 16.63
C SER A 307 3.96 -19.29 17.63
N ALA A 308 5.09 -18.85 18.17
CA ALA A 308 5.17 -17.73 19.10
C ALA A 308 4.75 -16.38 18.47
N SER A 309 5.21 -16.08 17.25
CA SER A 309 4.81 -14.86 16.54
C SER A 309 3.35 -14.89 16.13
N LEU A 310 2.85 -16.06 15.70
CA LEU A 310 1.44 -16.25 15.36
C LEU A 310 0.54 -16.00 16.59
N SER A 311 0.91 -16.56 17.75
CA SER A 311 0.15 -16.32 18.99
C SER A 311 0.19 -14.85 19.41
N LEU A 312 1.31 -14.15 19.23
CA LEU A 312 1.40 -12.72 19.56
C LEU A 312 0.52 -11.87 18.63
N ASP A 313 0.50 -12.18 17.33
CA ASP A 313 -0.37 -11.48 16.37
C ASP A 313 -1.85 -11.67 16.72
N TYR A 314 -2.26 -12.90 17.07
CA TYR A 314 -3.62 -13.16 17.54
C TYR A 314 -3.95 -12.38 18.83
N LEU A 315 -3.02 -12.33 19.79
CA LEU A 315 -3.21 -11.55 21.02
C LEU A 315 -3.32 -10.04 20.76
N LEU A 316 -2.49 -9.50 19.87
CA LEU A 316 -2.47 -8.08 19.53
C LEU A 316 -3.68 -7.66 18.68
N GLN A 317 -4.21 -8.56 17.86
CA GLN A 317 -5.41 -8.29 17.05
C GLN A 317 -6.63 -8.03 17.94
N GLY A 318 -6.70 -8.67 19.11
CA GLY A 318 -7.63 -8.31 20.20
C GLY A 318 -9.12 -8.44 19.88
N THR A 319 -9.48 -8.92 18.69
CA THR A 319 -10.86 -9.05 18.22
C THR A 319 -11.67 -9.97 19.12
N ASP A 320 -11.05 -11.06 19.59
CA ASP A 320 -11.70 -12.07 20.43
C ASP A 320 -12.07 -11.50 21.79
N VAL A 321 -11.21 -10.65 22.37
CA VAL A 321 -11.47 -9.98 23.65
C VAL A 321 -12.65 -9.02 23.54
N VAL A 322 -12.72 -8.26 22.46
CA VAL A 322 -13.82 -7.32 22.21
C VAL A 322 -15.15 -8.07 22.11
N ILE A 323 -15.17 -9.19 21.38
CA ILE A 323 -16.37 -10.03 21.23
C ILE A 323 -16.79 -10.63 22.58
N ALA A 324 -15.85 -11.12 23.38
CA ALA A 324 -16.14 -11.64 24.72
C ALA A 324 -16.78 -10.59 25.65
N ILE A 325 -16.29 -9.35 25.63
CA ILE A 325 -16.87 -8.25 26.43
C ILE A 325 -18.32 -7.99 26.02
N PHE A 326 -18.62 -7.94 24.72
CA PHE A 326 -19.99 -7.74 24.24
C PHE A 326 -20.93 -8.88 24.67
N ILE A 327 -20.46 -10.13 24.64
CA ILE A 327 -21.23 -11.29 25.11
C ILE A 327 -21.54 -11.16 26.61
N ILE A 328 -20.55 -10.83 27.44
CA ILE A 328 -20.75 -10.67 28.90
C ILE A 328 -21.79 -9.58 29.19
N VAL A 329 -21.71 -8.44 28.50
CA VAL A 329 -22.66 -7.34 28.65
C VAL A 329 -24.07 -7.78 28.26
N ALA A 330 -24.23 -8.41 27.09
CA ALA A 330 -25.53 -8.91 26.63
C ALA A 330 -26.14 -9.93 27.61
N MET A 331 -25.33 -10.89 28.06
CA MET A 331 -25.79 -11.95 28.97
C MET A 331 -26.11 -11.44 30.37
N SER A 332 -25.54 -10.30 30.79
CA SER A 332 -25.86 -9.68 32.08
C SER A 332 -27.28 -9.10 32.14
N PHE A 333 -27.85 -8.71 31.00
CA PHE A 333 -29.22 -8.18 30.93
C PHE A 333 -30.29 -9.28 31.04
N VAL A 334 -29.97 -10.52 30.67
CA VAL A 334 -30.94 -11.63 30.66
C VAL A 334 -31.45 -11.94 32.08
N PRO A 335 -30.60 -12.18 33.10
CA PRO A 335 -31.08 -12.38 34.48
C PRO A 335 -31.78 -11.15 35.08
N ALA A 336 -31.38 -9.93 34.66
CA ALA A 336 -32.03 -8.71 35.12
C ALA A 336 -33.49 -8.62 34.66
N SER A 337 -33.81 -9.15 33.47
CA SER A 337 -35.18 -9.19 32.96
C SER A 337 -36.11 -10.09 33.77
N PHE A 338 -35.62 -11.24 34.28
CA PHE A 338 -36.41 -12.18 35.08
C PHE A 338 -36.77 -11.64 36.46
N VAL A 339 -35.89 -10.83 37.06
CA VAL A 339 -36.14 -10.15 38.35
C VAL A 339 -37.37 -9.26 38.29
N VAL A 340 -37.64 -8.60 37.16
CA VAL A 340 -38.78 -7.69 37.00
C VAL A 340 -40.10 -8.43 37.19
N PHE A 341 -40.24 -9.64 36.63
CA PHE A 341 -41.45 -10.46 36.80
C PHE A 341 -41.65 -10.87 38.27
N LEU A 342 -40.59 -11.30 38.96
CA LEU A 342 -40.67 -11.63 40.40
C LEU A 342 -41.03 -10.41 41.27
N VAL A 343 -40.56 -9.21 40.91
CA VAL A 343 -40.92 -7.97 41.60
C VAL A 343 -42.38 -7.59 41.34
N ALA A 344 -42.87 -7.76 40.11
CA ALA A 344 -44.27 -7.52 39.76
C ALA A 344 -45.22 -8.47 40.51
N GLU A 345 -44.87 -9.75 40.65
CA GLU A 345 -45.64 -10.71 41.46
C GLU A 345 -45.67 -10.36 42.95
N LYS A 346 -44.57 -9.79 43.47
CA LYS A 346 -44.52 -9.28 44.85
C LYS A 346 -45.37 -8.03 45.03
N ALA A 347 -45.38 -7.12 44.06
CA ALA A 347 -46.15 -5.88 44.10
C ALA A 347 -47.66 -6.14 44.02
N THR A 348 -48.09 -7.06 43.14
CA THR A 348 -49.49 -7.45 42.95
C THR A 348 -50.01 -8.42 44.01
N LYS A 349 -49.15 -8.88 44.94
CA LYS A 349 -49.46 -9.89 45.98
C LYS A 349 -49.84 -11.27 45.43
N ALA A 350 -49.66 -11.52 44.14
CA ALA A 350 -49.96 -12.81 43.50
C ALA A 350 -49.20 -13.97 44.16
N LYS A 351 -47.92 -13.77 44.50
CA LYS A 351 -47.11 -14.75 45.23
C LYS A 351 -47.71 -15.13 46.59
N HIS A 352 -48.26 -14.17 47.33
CA HIS A 352 -48.89 -14.43 48.62
C HIS A 352 -50.17 -15.24 48.45
N LEU A 353 -50.98 -14.91 47.44
CA LEU A 353 -52.20 -15.64 47.13
C LEU A 353 -51.94 -17.11 46.75
N GLN A 354 -50.86 -17.37 45.99
CA GLN A 354 -50.45 -18.74 45.64
C GLN A 354 -50.06 -19.56 46.87
N PHE A 355 -49.39 -18.96 47.87
CA PHE A 355 -49.07 -19.64 49.13
C PHE A 355 -50.29 -19.84 50.03
N VAL A 356 -51.21 -18.88 50.09
CA VAL A 356 -52.48 -19.04 50.83
C VAL A 356 -53.34 -20.14 50.22
N SER A 357 -53.21 -20.40 48.92
CA SER A 357 -53.88 -21.49 48.20
C SER A 357 -53.25 -22.88 48.44
N GLY A 358 -52.23 -22.99 49.30
CA GLY A 358 -51.60 -24.26 49.66
C GLY A 358 -50.44 -24.70 48.77
N CYS A 359 -49.88 -23.82 47.93
CA CYS A 359 -48.68 -24.14 47.14
C CYS A 359 -47.44 -24.21 48.03
N ASP A 360 -46.71 -25.32 47.96
CA ASP A 360 -45.43 -25.45 48.67
C ASP A 360 -44.36 -24.50 48.09
N PRO A 361 -43.61 -23.77 48.94
CA PRO A 361 -42.58 -22.85 48.49
C PRO A 361 -41.52 -23.47 47.57
N ILE A 362 -41.14 -24.74 47.77
CA ILE A 362 -40.11 -25.43 46.96
C ILE A 362 -40.63 -25.60 45.53
N ILE A 363 -41.88 -26.00 45.36
CA ILE A 363 -42.51 -26.20 44.05
C ILE A 363 -42.60 -24.87 43.30
N TYR A 364 -42.97 -23.77 43.97
CA TYR A 364 -43.00 -22.44 43.36
C TYR A 364 -41.63 -22.01 42.81
N TRP A 365 -40.55 -22.20 43.57
CA TRP A 365 -39.21 -21.81 43.11
C TRP A 365 -38.66 -22.74 42.04
N LEU A 366 -38.97 -24.04 42.11
CA LEU A 366 -38.58 -24.99 41.07
C LEU A 366 -39.28 -24.67 39.74
N ALA A 367 -40.57 -24.35 39.78
CA ALA A 367 -41.34 -23.96 38.59
C ALA A 367 -40.79 -22.68 37.95
N ASN A 368 -40.54 -21.63 38.75
CA ASN A 368 -39.93 -20.39 38.27
C ASN A 368 -38.51 -20.62 37.74
N TYR A 369 -37.72 -21.44 38.42
CA TYR A 369 -36.36 -21.78 37.99
C TYR A 369 -36.36 -22.49 36.62
N MET A 370 -37.24 -23.47 36.43
CA MET A 370 -37.37 -24.17 35.14
C MET A 370 -37.84 -23.22 34.04
N TRP A 371 -38.82 -22.36 34.32
CA TRP A 371 -39.32 -21.38 33.37
C TRP A 371 -38.22 -20.40 32.92
N ASP A 372 -37.45 -19.88 33.86
CA ASP A 372 -36.37 -18.94 33.55
C ASP A 372 -35.18 -19.62 32.85
N MET A 373 -34.90 -20.90 33.15
CA MET A 373 -33.92 -21.70 32.38
C MET A 373 -34.35 -21.90 30.92
N LEU A 374 -35.64 -22.18 30.67
CA LEU A 374 -36.16 -22.32 29.32
C LEU A 374 -36.05 -21.00 28.54
N ASN A 375 -36.40 -19.88 29.17
CA ASN A 375 -36.27 -18.56 28.56
C ASN A 375 -34.81 -18.15 28.35
N TYR A 376 -33.88 -18.58 29.21
CA TYR A 376 -32.44 -18.36 29.06
C TYR A 376 -31.84 -19.10 27.86
N LEU A 377 -32.36 -20.26 27.49
CA LEU A 377 -31.87 -21.02 26.33
C LEU A 377 -32.03 -20.27 25.01
N VAL A 378 -33.05 -19.41 24.88
CA VAL A 378 -33.30 -18.62 23.66
C VAL A 378 -32.18 -17.62 23.34
N PRO A 379 -31.78 -16.69 24.24
CA PRO A 379 -30.65 -15.81 23.99
C PRO A 379 -29.32 -16.57 23.96
N ALA A 380 -29.13 -17.62 24.76
CA ALA A 380 -27.89 -18.42 24.75
C ALA A 380 -27.66 -19.12 23.40
N THR A 381 -28.70 -19.72 22.81
CA THR A 381 -28.62 -20.33 21.48
C THR A 381 -28.38 -19.29 20.38
N CYS A 382 -29.00 -18.11 20.49
CA CYS A 382 -28.72 -16.98 19.59
C CYS A 382 -27.23 -16.57 19.64
N CYS A 383 -26.63 -16.44 20.83
CA CYS A 383 -25.20 -16.15 20.98
C CYS A 383 -24.31 -17.23 20.36
N ILE A 384 -24.66 -18.51 20.51
CA ILE A 384 -23.91 -19.61 19.90
C ILE A 384 -23.98 -19.55 18.37
N ILE A 385 -25.15 -19.26 17.80
CA ILE A 385 -25.32 -19.09 16.34
C ILE A 385 -24.43 -17.94 15.84
N ILE A 386 -24.39 -16.83 16.56
CA ILE A 386 -23.54 -15.67 16.21
C ILE A 386 -22.05 -16.07 16.22
N LEU A 387 -21.60 -16.84 17.21
CA LEU A 387 -20.22 -17.35 17.26
C LEU A 387 -19.89 -18.25 16.08
N PHE A 388 -20.85 -19.08 15.63
CA PHE A 388 -20.70 -19.89 14.41
C PHE A 388 -20.65 -19.05 13.13
N VAL A 389 -21.48 -18.02 13.02
CA VAL A 389 -21.50 -17.13 11.83
C VAL A 389 -20.17 -16.40 11.67
N PHE A 390 -19.53 -15.99 12.77
CA PHE A 390 -18.23 -15.32 12.74
C PHE A 390 -17.03 -16.26 12.60
N ASP A 391 -17.25 -17.58 12.65
CA ASP A 391 -16.25 -18.64 12.49
C ASP A 391 -14.89 -18.37 13.17
N LEU A 392 -14.95 -18.04 14.46
CA LEU A 392 -13.76 -17.77 15.25
C LEU A 392 -13.17 -19.08 15.76
N PRO A 393 -11.99 -19.52 15.29
CA PRO A 393 -11.44 -20.84 15.64
C PRO A 393 -11.19 -21.00 17.15
N ALA A 394 -11.04 -19.90 17.90
CA ALA A 394 -10.95 -19.93 19.35
C ALA A 394 -12.22 -20.51 20.02
N TYR A 395 -13.42 -20.21 19.48
CA TYR A 395 -14.72 -20.57 20.06
C TYR A 395 -15.43 -21.70 19.32
N THR A 396 -15.28 -21.77 17.99
CA THR A 396 -15.99 -22.74 17.12
C THR A 396 -15.21 -24.02 16.88
N SER A 397 -13.91 -24.08 17.24
CA SER A 397 -13.10 -25.29 17.10
C SER A 397 -13.75 -26.47 17.82
N PRO A 398 -13.77 -27.68 17.23
CA PRO A 398 -14.40 -28.87 17.82
C PRO A 398 -13.81 -29.26 19.18
N THR A 399 -12.56 -28.89 19.45
CA THR A 399 -11.92 -29.12 20.76
C THR A 399 -12.41 -28.16 21.84
N ASN A 400 -12.78 -26.93 21.45
CA ASN A 400 -13.11 -25.84 22.38
C ASN A 400 -14.63 -25.66 22.53
N PHE A 401 -15.39 -26.05 21.51
CA PHE A 401 -16.84 -25.88 21.46
C PHE A 401 -17.58 -26.49 22.67
N PRO A 402 -17.26 -27.72 23.15
CA PRO A 402 -17.91 -28.25 24.35
C PRO A 402 -17.65 -27.40 25.60
N ALA A 403 -16.47 -26.80 25.71
CA ALA A 403 -16.14 -25.92 26.84
C ALA A 403 -16.93 -24.61 26.78
N VAL A 404 -17.07 -24.00 25.59
CA VAL A 404 -17.88 -22.79 25.38
C VAL A 404 -19.34 -23.06 25.71
N LEU A 405 -19.92 -24.14 25.19
CA LEU A 405 -21.31 -24.53 25.47
C LEU A 405 -21.54 -24.75 26.98
N SER A 406 -20.62 -25.45 27.62
CA SER A 406 -20.68 -25.70 29.07
C SER A 406 -20.61 -24.40 29.88
N LEU A 407 -19.79 -23.43 29.47
CA LEU A 407 -19.68 -22.12 30.11
C LEU A 407 -20.98 -21.31 30.02
N PHE A 408 -21.65 -21.31 28.86
CA PHE A 408 -22.95 -20.65 28.73
C PHE A 408 -24.01 -21.28 29.64
N LEU A 409 -24.13 -22.61 29.65
CA LEU A 409 -25.09 -23.30 30.53
C LEU A 409 -24.82 -23.05 32.02
N LEU A 410 -23.54 -23.11 32.43
CA LEU A 410 -23.13 -22.83 33.81
C LEU A 410 -23.37 -21.37 34.20
N TYR A 411 -23.17 -20.42 33.28
CA TYR A 411 -23.47 -19.00 33.53
C TYR A 411 -24.94 -18.79 33.85
N GLY A 412 -25.85 -19.35 33.04
CA GLY A 412 -27.28 -19.31 33.30
C GLY A 412 -27.63 -19.89 34.66
N TYR A 413 -27.12 -21.09 34.96
CA TYR A 413 -27.32 -21.78 36.23
C TYR A 413 -26.92 -20.92 37.45
N VAL A 414 -25.73 -20.33 37.42
CA VAL A 414 -25.20 -19.51 38.53
C VAL A 414 -25.96 -18.20 38.66
N ALA A 415 -26.22 -17.50 37.55
CA ALA A 415 -26.93 -16.23 37.56
C ALA A 415 -28.34 -16.37 38.17
N GLN A 416 -29.06 -17.42 37.76
CA GLN A 416 -30.41 -17.68 38.23
C GLN A 416 -30.46 -18.10 39.70
N ARG A 417 -29.52 -18.93 40.13
CA ARG A 417 -29.37 -19.28 41.56
C ARG A 417 -29.07 -18.04 42.41
N GLY A 418 -28.31 -17.08 41.89
CA GLY A 418 -28.05 -15.79 42.54
C GLY A 418 -29.31 -14.94 42.72
N VAL A 419 -30.18 -14.89 41.72
CA VAL A 419 -31.48 -14.18 41.77
C VAL A 419 -32.39 -14.82 42.82
N VAL A 420 -32.57 -16.13 42.76
CA VAL A 420 -33.38 -16.89 43.72
C VAL A 420 -32.86 -16.69 45.14
N ARG A 421 -31.54 -16.77 45.36
CA ARG A 421 -30.94 -16.60 46.70
C ARG A 421 -31.14 -15.19 47.27
N ARG A 422 -31.09 -14.13 46.45
CA ARG A 422 -31.36 -12.76 46.93
C ARG A 422 -32.82 -12.56 47.31
N HIS A 423 -33.75 -13.08 46.52
CA HIS A 423 -35.18 -12.94 46.82
C HIS A 423 -35.68 -13.90 47.90
N TRP A 424 -35.04 -15.06 48.06
CA TRP A 424 -35.29 -16.02 49.15
C TRP A 424 -34.65 -15.59 50.47
N GLY A 425 -33.40 -15.09 50.46
CA GLY A 425 -32.72 -14.60 51.66
C GLY A 425 -33.37 -13.34 52.25
N CYS A 426 -33.92 -12.47 51.40
CA CYS A 426 -34.74 -11.35 51.85
C CYS A 426 -36.04 -11.81 52.53
N PHE A 427 -36.56 -13.01 52.19
CA PHE A 427 -37.74 -13.60 52.80
C PHE A 427 -37.45 -14.19 54.19
N GLN A 428 -36.29 -14.83 54.39
CA GLN A 428 -35.85 -15.26 55.74
C GLN A 428 -35.58 -14.06 56.67
N ASN A 429 -34.97 -12.99 56.17
CA ASN A 429 -34.76 -11.77 56.97
C ASN A 429 -36.05 -10.99 57.26
N LEU A 430 -37.08 -11.07 56.41
CA LEU A 430 -38.40 -10.48 56.71
C LEU A 430 -39.23 -11.32 57.68
N MET A 431 -39.08 -12.65 57.68
CA MET A 431 -39.77 -13.52 58.63
C MET A 431 -39.05 -13.66 59.99
N GLY A 432 -37.76 -13.28 60.09
CA GLY A 432 -37.03 -13.20 61.35
C GLY A 432 -37.46 -12.05 62.28
N TRP A 433 -38.54 -11.33 61.96
CA TRP A 433 -39.19 -10.34 62.82
C TRP A 433 -40.59 -10.78 63.29
N TRP A 434 -40.99 -12.02 63.00
CA TRP A 434 -42.31 -12.58 63.37
C TRP A 434 -42.24 -13.95 64.06
N PHE A 435 -41.10 -14.28 64.67
CA PHE A 435 -41.00 -15.30 65.70
C PHE A 435 -40.17 -14.81 66.89
#